data_AF-A0ABD1YGU8-F1
#
_entry.id   AF-A0ABD1YGU8-F1
#
_cell.length_a   1.000
_cell.length_b   1.000
_cell.length_c   1.000
_cell.angle_alpha   90.00
_cell.angle_beta   90.00
_cell.angle_gamma   90.00
#
_symmetry.space_group_name_H-M   'P 1'
#
loop_
_entity.id
_entity.type
_entity.pdbx_description
1 polymer ?
#
loop_
_entity_poly.entity_id
_entity_poly.type
_entity_poly.pdbx_seq_one_letter_code
_entity_poly.pdbx_strand_id
1 'polypeptide(L)'
;MVGAEGNGSWQELFTPKVDLGNSGSKGRILKDTGAEKILEAFTLFLQQQQSTERREMLAIKALHAVVEKLDQFDGRDISKYLRSYKKEMELNRVLEREMIQTFELAVISEIREHVKGLIEHFNEDWEVFSRVMKEEYFLEDSDRVTKRSFLEWVQRPNKNLLATELSSV
;
A
#
# COMPACT_ATOMS: atom_id res chain seq x y z
N MET A 1 45.94 -12.51 -15.64
CA MET A 1 45.95 -12.39 -17.12
C MET A 1 45.54 -13.76 -17.65
N VAL A 2 44.42 -14.02 -18.32
CA VAL A 2 43.40 -13.27 -19.09
C VAL A 2 42.14 -14.18 -18.99
N GLY A 3 40.93 -13.75 -18.62
CA GLY A 3 40.07 -12.77 -19.28
C GLY A 3 39.22 -13.44 -20.35
N ALA A 4 38.04 -13.96 -20.01
CA ALA A 4 37.04 -14.39 -21.00
C ALA A 4 35.63 -14.08 -20.47
N GLU A 5 35.30 -12.80 -20.46
CA GLU A 5 33.92 -12.32 -20.34
C GLU A 5 33.23 -12.57 -21.69
N GLY A 6 32.41 -13.62 -21.76
CA GLY A 6 31.45 -13.80 -22.84
C GLY A 6 30.21 -12.97 -22.55
N ASN A 7 30.23 -11.71 -22.94
CA ASN A 7 29.07 -10.82 -22.99
C ASN A 7 28.15 -11.20 -24.17
N GLY A 8 27.57 -12.41 -24.10
CA GLY A 8 26.50 -12.80 -25.01
C GLY A 8 25.24 -12.02 -24.66
N SER A 9 24.92 -11.00 -25.46
CA SER A 9 23.65 -10.29 -25.37
C SER A 9 22.51 -11.29 -25.57
N TRP A 10 21.69 -11.49 -24.54
CA TRP A 10 20.51 -12.38 -24.59
C TRP A 10 19.52 -12.02 -25.72
N GLN A 11 19.69 -10.87 -26.36
CA GLN A 11 18.92 -10.42 -27.51
C GLN A 11 19.19 -11.24 -28.79
N GLU A 12 20.36 -11.88 -28.93
CA GLU A 12 20.69 -12.66 -30.13
C GLU A 12 20.07 -14.07 -30.16
N LEU A 13 19.69 -14.63 -29.02
CA LEU A 13 19.08 -15.97 -28.94
C LEU A 13 17.60 -15.99 -29.36
N PHE A 14 16.95 -14.83 -29.42
CA PHE A 14 15.52 -14.71 -29.68
C PHE A 14 15.16 -13.93 -30.94
N THR A 15 16.13 -13.55 -31.78
CA THR A 15 15.82 -13.01 -33.11
C THR A 15 15.37 -14.15 -34.03
N PRO A 16 14.10 -14.19 -34.49
CA PRO A 16 13.66 -15.21 -35.42
C PRO A 16 14.33 -14.94 -36.77
N LYS A 17 15.16 -15.87 -37.23
CA LYS A 17 15.73 -15.83 -38.58
C LYS A 17 14.64 -16.26 -39.56
N VAL A 18 13.97 -15.27 -40.15
CA VAL A 18 12.91 -15.51 -41.13
C VAL A 18 13.57 -15.82 -42.47
N ASP A 19 13.79 -17.10 -42.76
CA ASP A 19 14.25 -17.52 -44.09
C ASP A 19 13.08 -17.38 -45.08
N LEU A 20 13.12 -16.33 -45.90
CA LEU A 20 12.19 -16.11 -47.01
C LEU A 20 12.53 -17.05 -48.17
N GLY A 21 12.18 -18.33 -48.00
CA GLY A 21 12.06 -19.31 -49.08
C GLY A 21 10.68 -19.20 -49.74
N ASN A 22 10.64 -18.64 -50.94
CA ASN A 22 9.45 -18.44 -51.76
C ASN A 22 8.78 -19.77 -52.16
N SER A 23 7.56 -20.03 -51.70
CA SER A 23 6.62 -20.98 -52.31
C SER A 23 5.19 -20.66 -51.86
N GLY A 24 4.35 -20.29 -52.83
CA GLY A 24 3.04 -19.70 -52.59
C GLY A 24 1.99 -20.65 -52.03
N SER A 25 1.13 -20.11 -51.18
CA SER A 25 -0.32 -20.37 -51.18
C SER A 25 -1.02 -19.32 -50.32
N LYS A 26 -1.90 -18.57 -50.97
CA LYS A 26 -2.75 -17.53 -50.40
C LYS A 26 -3.69 -18.14 -49.35
N GLY A 27 -3.63 -17.58 -48.15
CA GLY A 27 -4.81 -17.26 -47.36
C GLY A 27 -5.42 -18.39 -46.52
N ARG A 28 -5.52 -18.09 -45.22
CA ARG A 28 -6.47 -18.68 -44.25
C ARG A 28 -6.12 -20.10 -43.78
N ILE A 29 -5.02 -20.21 -43.05
CA ILE A 29 -4.87 -21.27 -42.04
C ILE A 29 -4.54 -20.57 -40.73
N LEU A 30 -5.57 -20.44 -39.88
CA LEU A 30 -5.56 -20.25 -38.43
C LEU A 30 -4.30 -19.59 -37.83
N LYS A 31 -4.35 -18.27 -37.64
CA LYS A 31 -3.47 -17.51 -36.71
C LYS A 31 -3.85 -17.77 -35.24
N ASP A 32 -4.07 -19.04 -34.91
CA ASP A 32 -4.40 -19.46 -33.56
C ASP A 32 -3.57 -20.69 -33.22
N THR A 33 -2.25 -20.52 -33.32
CA THR A 33 -1.33 -21.58 -32.94
C THR A 33 -1.17 -21.51 -31.42
N GLY A 34 -1.34 -22.63 -30.72
CA GLY A 34 -1.18 -22.68 -29.26
C GLY A 34 0.14 -22.08 -28.75
N ALA A 35 1.18 -22.06 -29.58
CA ALA A 35 2.45 -21.39 -29.30
C ALA A 35 2.33 -19.87 -29.13
N GLU A 36 1.52 -19.17 -29.94
CA GLU A 36 1.31 -17.72 -29.82
C GLU A 36 0.60 -17.39 -28.51
N LYS A 37 -0.45 -18.17 -28.16
CA LYS A 37 -1.15 -18.04 -26.87
C LYS A 37 -0.24 -18.29 -25.67
N ILE A 38 0.69 -19.26 -25.77
CA ILE A 38 1.67 -19.54 -24.71
C ILE A 38 2.66 -18.38 -24.57
N LEU A 39 3.19 -17.85 -25.67
CA LEU A 39 4.10 -16.70 -25.65
C LEU A 39 3.41 -15.44 -25.10
N GLU A 40 2.15 -15.21 -25.46
CA GLU A 40 1.32 -14.12 -24.92
C GLU A 40 1.11 -14.28 -23.41
N ALA A 41 0.66 -15.45 -22.95
CA ALA A 41 0.47 -15.75 -21.53
C ALA A 41 1.78 -15.60 -20.73
N PHE A 42 2.90 -16.05 -21.29
CA PHE A 42 4.21 -15.92 -20.66
C PHE A 42 4.67 -14.45 -20.56
N THR A 43 4.41 -13.65 -21.60
CA THR A 43 4.70 -12.20 -21.58
C THR A 43 3.87 -11.49 -20.51
N LEU A 44 2.58 -11.80 -20.42
CA LEU A 44 1.70 -11.27 -19.38
C LEU A 44 2.16 -11.66 -17.97
N PHE A 45 2.60 -12.91 -17.78
CA PHE A 45 3.16 -13.37 -16.51
C PHE A 45 4.41 -12.57 -16.12
N LEU A 46 5.37 -12.39 -17.03
CA LEU A 46 6.58 -11.60 -16.77
C LEU A 46 6.26 -10.15 -16.42
N GLN A 47 5.30 -9.54 -17.14
CA GLN A 47 4.82 -8.19 -16.84
C GLN A 47 4.18 -8.10 -15.46
N GLN A 48 3.38 -9.10 -15.07
CA GLN A 48 2.75 -9.18 -13.76
C GLN A 48 3.78 -9.37 -12.64
N GLN A 49 4.79 -10.20 -12.85
CA GLN A 49 5.89 -10.41 -11.89
C GLN A 49 6.67 -9.10 -11.65
N GLN A 50 7.12 -8.42 -12.72
CA GLN A 50 7.81 -7.13 -12.58
C GLN A 50 6.94 -6.04 -11.96
N SER A 51 5.63 -6.05 -12.21
CA SER A 51 4.68 -5.14 -11.54
C SER A 51 4.58 -5.44 -10.05
N THR A 52 4.59 -6.72 -9.68
CA THR A 52 4.49 -7.18 -8.29
C THR A 52 5.76 -6.86 -7.51
N GLU A 53 6.94 -7.19 -8.04
CA GLU A 53 8.24 -6.84 -7.43
C GLU A 53 8.37 -5.32 -7.19
N ARG A 54 7.92 -4.50 -8.15
CA ARG A 54 7.89 -3.05 -7.99
C ARG A 54 6.95 -2.59 -6.88
N ARG A 55 5.74 -3.16 -6.78
CA ARG A 55 4.79 -2.84 -5.71
C ARG A 55 5.32 -3.25 -4.33
N GLU A 56 5.93 -4.42 -4.22
CA GLU A 56 6.56 -4.89 -2.98
C GLU A 56 7.70 -3.96 -2.53
N MET A 57 8.56 -3.53 -3.46
CA MET A 57 9.63 -2.58 -3.17
C MET A 57 9.09 -1.25 -2.64
N LEU A 58 8.01 -0.73 -3.23
CA LEU A 58 7.36 0.49 -2.77
C LEU A 58 6.77 0.34 -1.36
N ALA A 59 6.14 -0.81 -1.07
CA ALA A 59 5.58 -1.12 0.24
C ALA A 59 6.69 -1.24 1.32
N ILE A 60 7.80 -1.93 1.02
CA ILE A 60 8.95 -2.04 1.92
C ILE A 60 9.52 -0.66 2.23
N LYS A 61 9.68 0.19 1.21
CA LYS A 61 10.17 1.56 1.38
C LYS A 61 9.24 2.39 2.26
N ALA A 62 7.93 2.26 2.08
CA ALA A 62 6.94 2.95 2.88
C ALA A 62 6.97 2.49 4.34
N LEU A 63 7.02 1.18 4.58
CA LEU A 63 7.13 0.60 5.93
C LEU A 63 8.40 1.08 6.64
N HIS A 64 9.52 1.13 5.93
CA HIS A 64 10.76 1.67 6.49
C HIS A 64 10.57 3.12 6.94
N ALA A 65 9.99 3.97 6.10
CA ALA A 65 9.74 5.38 6.43
C ALA A 65 8.76 5.53 7.61
N VAL A 66 7.73 4.67 7.70
CA VAL A 66 6.80 4.63 8.84
C VAL A 66 7.56 4.33 10.13
N VAL A 67 8.32 3.23 10.18
CA VAL A 67 9.03 2.82 11.39
C VAL A 67 10.11 3.83 11.79
N GLU A 68 10.79 4.44 10.83
CA GLU A 68 11.80 5.47 11.09
C GLU A 68 11.21 6.77 11.66
N LYS A 69 10.02 7.19 11.20
CA LYS A 69 9.41 8.49 11.57
C LYS A 69 8.41 8.42 12.70
N LEU A 70 7.70 7.29 12.83
CA LEU A 70 6.55 7.13 13.71
C LEU A 70 6.79 6.09 14.80
N ASP A 71 7.91 5.37 14.75
CA ASP A 71 8.13 4.12 15.47
C ASP A 71 7.07 3.05 15.14
N GLN A 72 7.21 1.88 15.77
CA GLN A 72 6.19 0.84 15.68
C GLN A 72 4.95 1.26 16.48
N PHE A 73 3.77 0.93 15.97
CA PHE A 73 2.51 1.13 16.67
C PHE A 73 2.44 0.26 17.92
N ASP A 74 2.23 0.89 19.05
CA ASP A 74 2.25 0.29 20.39
C ASP A 74 0.86 0.20 21.05
N GLY A 75 -0.19 0.60 20.34
CA GLY A 75 -1.57 0.64 20.86
C GLY A 75 -2.07 2.06 21.18
N ARG A 76 -1.18 3.04 21.32
CA ARG A 76 -1.55 4.41 21.71
C ARG A 76 -1.74 5.34 20.51
N ASP A 77 -2.55 6.38 20.68
CA ASP A 77 -2.71 7.46 19.69
C ASP A 77 -3.10 6.96 18.28
N ILE A 78 -3.97 5.94 18.21
CA ILE A 78 -4.36 5.28 16.95
C ILE A 78 -4.82 6.25 15.86
N SER A 79 -5.59 7.30 16.20
CA SER A 79 -6.01 8.30 15.21
C SER A 79 -4.83 9.04 14.59
N LYS A 80 -3.81 9.42 15.38
CA LYS A 80 -2.60 10.07 14.88
C LYS A 80 -1.76 9.09 14.06
N TYR A 81 -1.62 7.86 14.54
CA TYR A 81 -0.83 6.83 13.87
C TYR A 81 -1.40 6.51 12.49
N LEU A 82 -2.71 6.19 12.39
CA LEU A 82 -3.37 5.88 11.11
C LEU A 82 -3.29 7.02 10.11
N ARG A 83 -3.46 8.28 10.54
CA ARG A 83 -3.30 9.45 9.65
C ARG A 83 -1.89 9.53 9.08
N SER A 84 -0.88 9.30 9.91
CA SER A 84 0.53 9.41 9.52
C SER A 84 0.96 8.22 8.65
N TYR A 85 0.50 7.03 9.00
CA TYR A 85 0.71 5.80 8.23
C TYR A 85 0.14 5.90 6.82
N LYS A 86 -1.15 6.27 6.69
CA LYS A 86 -1.82 6.46 5.38
C LYS A 86 -1.02 7.42 4.50
N LYS A 87 -0.60 8.55 5.07
CA LYS A 87 0.20 9.56 4.36
C LYS A 87 1.53 9.00 3.83
N GLU A 88 2.29 8.28 4.65
CA GLU A 88 3.57 7.70 4.21
C GLU A 88 3.39 6.61 3.14
N MET A 89 2.32 5.81 3.24
CA MET A 89 1.98 4.80 2.26
C MET A 89 1.54 5.41 0.91
N GLU A 90 0.67 6.42 0.94
CA GLU A 90 0.24 7.16 -0.26
C GLU A 90 1.42 7.86 -0.95
N LEU A 91 2.35 8.44 -0.18
CA LEU A 91 3.57 9.06 -0.71
C LEU A 91 4.44 8.06 -1.50
N ASN A 92 4.44 6.80 -1.10
CA ASN A 92 5.15 5.73 -1.78
C ASN A 92 4.28 4.96 -2.79
N ARG A 93 3.06 5.45 -3.08
CA ARG A 93 2.13 4.87 -4.06
C ARG A 93 1.70 3.44 -3.74
N VAL A 94 1.59 3.13 -2.45
CA VAL A 94 1.06 1.84 -1.98
C VAL A 94 -0.47 1.88 -2.07
N LEU A 95 -1.08 0.83 -2.63
CA LEU A 95 -2.53 0.71 -2.77
C LEU A 95 -3.18 0.30 -1.44
N GLU A 96 -4.47 0.57 -1.25
CA GLU A 96 -5.17 0.34 0.03
C GLU A 96 -5.08 -1.09 0.55
N ARG A 97 -5.22 -2.09 -0.33
CA ARG A 97 -5.04 -3.50 0.04
C ARG A 97 -3.67 -3.74 0.67
N GLU A 98 -2.60 -3.33 -0.02
CA GLU A 98 -1.23 -3.48 0.44
C GLU A 98 -0.99 -2.68 1.72
N MET A 99 -1.57 -1.48 1.85
CA MET A 99 -1.50 -0.68 3.08
C MET A 99 -2.07 -1.42 4.28
N ILE A 100 -3.22 -2.08 4.13
CA ILE A 100 -3.87 -2.85 5.18
C ILE A 100 -3.03 -4.09 5.52
N GLN A 101 -2.61 -4.87 4.52
CA GLN A 101 -1.84 -6.09 4.74
C GLN A 101 -0.48 -5.82 5.38
N THR A 102 0.16 -4.71 5.03
CA THR A 102 1.46 -4.33 5.61
C THR A 102 1.34 -3.73 7.01
N PHE A 103 0.14 -3.35 7.45
CA PHE A 103 -0.05 -2.67 8.73
C PHE A 103 0.43 -3.54 9.89
N GLU A 104 0.22 -4.87 9.87
CA GLU A 104 0.74 -5.76 10.91
C GLU A 104 2.25 -5.66 11.11
N LEU A 105 3.02 -5.34 10.05
CA LEU A 105 4.48 -5.21 10.10
C LEU A 105 4.92 -3.93 10.83
N ALA A 106 4.07 -2.92 10.85
CA ALA A 106 4.30 -1.66 11.55
C ALA A 106 3.93 -1.72 13.04
N VAL A 107 3.49 -2.86 13.57
CA VAL A 107 2.98 -3.01 14.94
C VAL A 107 3.98 -3.75 15.83
N ILE A 108 4.06 -3.41 17.12
CA ILE A 108 4.91 -4.15 18.08
C ILE A 108 4.43 -5.61 18.24
N SER A 109 5.33 -6.50 18.63
CA SER A 109 5.04 -7.93 18.78
C SER A 109 3.86 -8.26 19.71
N GLU A 110 3.68 -7.46 20.76
CA GLU A 110 2.77 -7.68 21.87
C GLU A 110 1.30 -7.63 21.45
N ILE A 111 0.97 -6.82 20.43
CA ILE A 111 -0.40 -6.67 19.91
C ILE A 111 -0.54 -7.13 18.45
N ARG A 112 0.54 -7.63 17.84
CA ARG A 112 0.59 -8.03 16.42
C ARG A 112 -0.42 -9.11 16.06
N GLU A 113 -0.51 -10.18 16.85
CA GLU A 113 -1.43 -11.30 16.57
C GLU A 113 -2.90 -10.84 16.60
N HIS A 114 -3.22 -9.90 17.49
CA HIS A 114 -4.56 -9.30 17.55
C HIS A 114 -4.86 -8.47 16.30
N VAL A 115 -3.93 -7.59 15.91
CA VAL A 115 -4.07 -6.78 14.69
C VAL A 115 -4.15 -7.65 13.44
N LYS A 116 -3.36 -8.73 13.36
CA LYS A 116 -3.43 -9.70 12.26
C LYS A 116 -4.81 -10.34 12.17
N GLY A 117 -5.37 -10.77 13.30
CA GLY A 117 -6.74 -11.29 13.37
C GLY A 117 -7.78 -10.27 12.87
N LEU A 118 -7.58 -8.96 13.11
CA LEU A 118 -8.43 -7.93 12.51
C LEU A 118 -8.25 -7.88 10.99
N ILE A 119 -7.01 -7.80 10.49
CA ILE A 119 -6.67 -7.68 9.07
C ILE A 119 -7.26 -8.83 8.22
N GLU A 120 -7.28 -10.06 8.73
CA GLU A 120 -7.82 -11.24 8.03
C GLU A 120 -9.29 -11.08 7.59
N HIS A 121 -10.04 -10.17 8.23
CA HIS A 121 -11.45 -9.89 7.91
C HIS A 121 -11.64 -8.71 6.93
N PHE A 122 -10.56 -8.06 6.48
CA PHE A 122 -10.62 -6.91 5.57
C PHE A 122 -10.15 -7.25 4.17
N ASN A 123 -10.83 -6.68 3.17
CA ASN A 123 -10.53 -6.92 1.77
C ASN A 123 -9.59 -5.84 1.20
N GLU A 124 -10.07 -4.61 1.02
CA GLU A 124 -9.30 -3.50 0.40
C GLU A 124 -9.73 -2.09 0.82
N ASP A 125 -10.65 -1.91 1.78
CA ASP A 125 -11.18 -0.59 2.13
C ASP A 125 -10.46 0.00 3.34
N TRP A 126 -9.57 0.96 3.09
CA TRP A 126 -8.77 1.59 4.13
C TRP A 126 -9.64 2.33 5.15
N GLU A 127 -10.70 3.00 4.71
CA GLU A 127 -11.53 3.80 5.61
C GLU A 127 -12.31 2.92 6.58
N VAL A 128 -12.84 1.79 6.11
CA VAL A 128 -13.50 0.80 6.96
C VAL A 128 -12.52 0.16 7.94
N PHE A 129 -11.31 -0.23 7.49
CA PHE A 129 -10.24 -0.72 8.36
C PHE A 129 -9.86 0.30 9.43
N SER A 130 -9.66 1.55 9.03
CA SER A 130 -9.25 2.64 9.93
C SER A 130 -10.28 2.90 11.03
N ARG A 131 -11.57 2.75 10.71
CA ARG A 131 -12.65 2.91 11.69
C ARG A 131 -12.62 1.80 12.74
N VAL A 132 -12.46 0.55 12.33
CA VAL A 132 -12.38 -0.59 13.27
C VAL A 132 -11.14 -0.48 14.15
N MET A 133 -9.99 -0.13 13.59
CA MET A 133 -8.79 0.12 14.38
C MET A 133 -8.99 1.25 15.41
N LYS A 134 -9.67 2.33 15.02
CA LYS A 134 -10.02 3.40 15.96
C LYS A 134 -10.95 2.89 17.04
N GLU A 135 -11.96 2.08 16.75
CA GLU A 135 -12.88 1.54 17.75
C GLU A 135 -12.14 0.64 18.76
N GLU A 136 -11.23 -0.20 18.28
CA GLU A 136 -10.46 -1.13 19.10
C GLU A 136 -9.47 -0.41 20.03
N TYR A 137 -8.73 0.57 19.50
CA TYR A 137 -7.63 1.25 20.22
C TYR A 137 -8.00 2.67 20.68
N PHE A 138 -9.28 3.06 20.65
CA PHE A 138 -9.71 4.45 20.96
C PHE A 138 -9.39 4.88 22.40
N LEU A 139 -9.34 3.92 23.33
CA LEU A 139 -9.27 4.23 24.75
C LEU A 139 -7.97 4.95 25.11
N GLU A 140 -6.90 4.65 24.38
CA GLU A 140 -5.55 5.20 24.54
C GLU A 140 -5.25 6.33 23.53
N ASP A 141 -6.27 6.84 22.86
CA ASP A 141 -6.14 7.91 21.87
C ASP A 141 -6.17 9.29 22.53
N SER A 142 -5.13 10.11 22.34
CA SER A 142 -5.12 11.50 22.80
C SER A 142 -6.28 12.35 22.24
N ASP A 143 -6.80 12.03 21.04
CA ASP A 143 -7.96 12.70 20.48
C ASP A 143 -9.24 12.44 21.33
N ARG A 144 -9.31 11.33 22.08
CA ARG A 144 -10.39 11.05 23.03
C ARG A 144 -10.38 12.04 24.19
N VAL A 145 -9.22 12.37 24.73
CA VAL A 145 -9.12 13.36 25.82
C VAL A 145 -9.67 14.70 25.33
N THR A 146 -9.27 15.14 24.14
CA THR A 146 -9.76 16.38 23.53
C THR A 146 -11.28 16.35 23.29
N LYS A 147 -11.82 15.26 22.73
CA LYS A 147 -13.27 15.14 22.48
C LYS A 147 -14.06 15.06 23.78
N ARG A 148 -13.56 14.34 24.79
CA ARG A 148 -14.19 14.22 26.10
C ARG A 148 -14.18 15.56 26.84
N SER A 149 -13.03 16.22 26.88
CA SER A 149 -12.90 17.56 27.48
C SER A 149 -13.78 18.59 26.77
N PHE A 150 -13.91 18.53 25.44
CA PHE A 150 -14.84 19.38 24.70
C PHE A 150 -16.30 19.12 25.08
N LEU A 151 -16.74 17.86 25.10
CA LEU A 151 -18.10 17.49 25.50
C LEU A 151 -18.41 17.91 26.94
N GLU A 152 -17.46 17.68 27.86
CA GLU A 152 -17.57 18.13 29.25
C GLU A 152 -17.65 19.66 29.35
N TRP A 153 -16.88 20.40 28.55
CA TRP A 153 -16.97 21.86 28.48
C TRP A 153 -18.31 22.35 27.91
N VAL A 154 -18.85 21.72 26.87
CA VAL A 154 -20.17 22.06 26.30
C VAL A 154 -21.31 21.77 27.29
N GLN A 155 -21.16 20.74 28.13
CA GLN A 155 -22.17 20.39 29.13
C GLN A 155 -22.08 21.23 30.42
N ARG A 156 -20.98 21.97 30.64
CA ARG A 156 -20.87 22.89 31.78
C ARG A 156 -21.88 24.03 31.64
N PRO A 157 -22.72 24.29 32.67
CA PRO A 157 -23.77 25.32 32.60
C PRO A 157 -23.24 26.75 32.69
N ASN A 158 -21.97 26.96 33.05
CA ASN A 158 -21.38 28.30 33.22
C ASN A 158 -20.29 28.54 32.16
N LYS A 159 -20.73 28.86 30.94
CA LYS A 159 -19.85 29.25 29.82
C LYS A 159 -19.75 30.76 29.82
N ASN A 160 -18.86 31.31 30.65
CA ASN A 160 -18.59 32.74 30.67
C ASN A 160 -17.78 33.12 29.42
N LEU A 161 -18.39 33.00 28.23
CA LEU A 161 -17.98 33.73 27.05
C LEU A 161 -18.43 35.17 27.31
N LEU A 162 -17.57 35.95 27.96
CA LEU A 162 -17.65 37.39 27.87
C LEU A 162 -17.39 37.74 26.40
N ALA A 163 -18.45 37.74 25.61
CA ALA A 163 -18.49 38.46 24.35
C ALA A 163 -18.35 39.93 24.74
N THR A 164 -17.09 40.39 24.85
CA THR A 164 -16.80 41.81 24.83
C THR A 164 -17.25 42.28 23.45
N GLU A 165 -18.48 42.75 23.35
CA GLU A 165 -18.90 43.58 22.24
C GLU A 165 -17.91 44.74 22.19
N LEU A 166 -17.04 44.74 21.19
CA LEU A 166 -16.32 45.92 20.78
C LEU A 166 -17.33 46.86 20.12
N SER A 167 -18.15 47.51 20.93
CA SER A 167 -18.91 48.70 20.54
C SER A 167 -18.29 49.93 21.20
N SER A 168 -17.31 50.51 20.52
CA SER A 168 -16.92 51.94 20.57
C SER A 168 -15.73 52.11 19.61
N VAL A 169 -15.65 52.99 18.62
CA VAL A 169 -16.38 54.21 18.21
C VAL A 169 -16.26 54.31 16.69
#